data_AF-A0A5B7GLT6-F1
#
_entry.id   AF-A0A5B7GLT6-F1
#
_cell.length_a   1.000
_cell.length_b   1.000
_cell.length_c   1.000
_cell.angle_alpha   90.00
_cell.angle_beta   90.00
_cell.angle_gamma   90.00
#
_symmetry.space_group_name_H-M   'P 1'
#
loop_
_entity.id
_entity.type
_entity.pdbx_description
1 polymer ?
#
loop_
_entity_poly.entity_id
_entity_poly.type
_entity_poly.pdbx_seq_one_letter_code
_entity_poly.pdbx_strand_id
1 'polypeptide(L)'
;MTPSSALLQVLWSMGPCIGLLINRASYRHFRDRIRLDVYTAIVTNLLVGMGSCLAVFPFLVSRHFVEKRCQWCCVCATAPGFFLVEASKAVTHMEVPQIGGVLLYLGLCKALFDHTQILASTVTVGVSDLLPGRWRSGSRFFLCCTAVCLFGFVASLPFITHRHKHRGSEVLHGGSSLGSGSDTVTLMVQEGIFLVQAVDTYSPWASGLFLGVVEVAGLVYVYGANNIGQHFRLMLRSDVRGLVFLWRFLLLPFLLALGVWACVMGVPGPIDWEDLQRAEEMEEAYRIGGLVMSLLPAALALVATMLLLFRHTKVIRRLLVPAETWGPALAGHRALYTPGILRAKTKAPYLVVQVDVDGSADIPDKGWLPFGFFWVPSKSETHLLANSDAPTQMLLANYLKSRFSGVSCGDINPAIGDDDEDDDGVREGEEGRWTQTGTGSNSTNTVSSGVLLQPKNLPEDRTQHFHR
;
A
#
# COMPACT_ATOMS: atom_id res chain seq x y z
N MET A 1 -5.40 19.15 28.35
CA MET A 1 -4.85 18.42 27.19
C MET A 1 -3.80 19.32 26.54
N THR A 2 -2.54 18.88 26.43
CA THR A 2 -1.51 19.69 25.78
C THR A 2 -1.67 19.63 24.26
N PRO A 3 -1.21 20.65 23.50
CA PRO A 3 -1.25 20.63 22.04
C PRO A 3 -0.56 19.41 21.44
N SER A 4 0.50 18.91 22.08
CA SER A 4 1.24 17.72 21.66
C SER A 4 0.40 16.44 21.76
N SER A 5 -0.37 16.26 22.84
CA SER A 5 -1.27 15.11 22.97
C SER A 5 -2.40 15.13 21.93
N ALA A 6 -2.96 16.31 21.64
CA ALA A 6 -3.99 16.45 20.61
C ALA A 6 -3.46 16.11 19.22
N LEU A 7 -2.27 16.59 18.90
CA LEU A 7 -1.61 16.27 17.65
C LEU A 7 -1.34 14.78 17.49
N LEU A 8 -0.80 14.18 18.55
CA LEU A 8 -0.49 12.76 18.54
C LEU A 8 -1.77 11.92 18.36
N GLN A 9 -2.85 12.29 19.03
CA GLN A 9 -4.14 11.64 18.86
C GLN A 9 -4.61 11.72 17.40
N VAL A 10 -4.47 12.88 16.75
CA VAL A 10 -4.81 13.03 15.32
C VAL A 10 -3.91 12.13 14.46
N LEU A 11 -2.61 12.07 14.74
CA LEU A 11 -1.67 11.23 14.00
C LEU A 11 -2.06 9.76 14.10
N TRP A 12 -2.24 9.23 15.32
CA TRP A 12 -2.56 7.82 15.51
C TRP A 12 -3.97 7.45 15.06
N SER A 13 -4.93 8.34 15.25
CA SER A 13 -6.30 8.12 14.79
C SER A 13 -6.41 8.02 13.27
N MET A 14 -5.52 8.67 12.52
CA MET A 14 -5.47 8.59 11.06
C MET A 14 -4.57 7.45 10.54
N GLY A 15 -3.66 6.93 11.37
CA GLY A 15 -2.72 5.86 11.02
C GLY A 15 -1.83 6.11 9.80
N PRO A 16 -1.28 7.33 9.57
CA PRO A 16 -0.35 7.55 8.47
C PRO A 16 0.95 6.77 8.72
N CYS A 17 1.66 6.43 7.65
CA CYS A 17 2.96 5.73 7.70
C CYS A 17 2.94 4.28 8.22
N ILE A 18 1.75 3.72 8.52
CA ILE A 18 1.57 2.27 8.80
C ILE A 18 1.46 1.46 7.49
N GLY A 19 1.30 2.15 6.34
CA GLY A 19 1.03 1.53 5.04
C GLY A 19 -0.43 1.22 4.77
N LEU A 20 -1.32 1.37 5.76
CA LEU A 20 -2.78 1.11 5.62
C LEU A 20 -3.41 1.93 4.49
N LEU A 21 -3.16 3.24 4.49
CA LEU A 21 -3.72 4.17 3.50
C LEU A 21 -3.11 3.96 2.11
N ILE A 22 -1.82 3.61 2.03
CA ILE A 22 -1.14 3.31 0.77
C ILE A 22 -1.73 2.05 0.15
N ASN A 23 -1.89 0.99 0.95
CA ASN A 23 -2.49 -0.25 0.52
C ASN A 23 -3.93 -0.05 0.04
N ARG A 24 -4.75 0.73 0.77
CA ARG A 24 -6.12 1.01 0.32
C ARG A 24 -6.17 1.89 -0.94
N ALA A 25 -5.25 2.84 -1.06
CA ALA A 25 -5.17 3.71 -2.23
C ALA A 25 -4.67 2.97 -3.49
N SER A 26 -3.90 1.89 -3.35
CA SER A 26 -3.36 1.13 -4.49
C SER A 26 -4.45 0.43 -5.32
N TYR A 27 -5.58 0.08 -4.70
CA TYR A 27 -6.73 -0.54 -5.36
C TYR A 27 -7.71 0.46 -6.00
N ARG A 28 -7.51 1.77 -5.80
CA ARG A 28 -8.38 2.80 -6.40
C ARG A 28 -8.06 3.03 -7.87
N HIS A 29 -9.04 3.49 -8.64
CA HIS A 29 -8.76 3.89 -10.01
C HIS A 29 -7.88 5.13 -10.04
N PHE A 30 -7.01 5.18 -11.03
CA PHE A 30 -5.97 6.18 -11.16
C PHE A 30 -6.47 7.65 -11.17
N ARG A 31 -7.71 7.88 -11.64
CA ARG A 31 -8.33 9.21 -11.75
C ARG A 31 -9.48 9.42 -10.76
N ASP A 32 -9.58 8.59 -9.74
CA ASP A 32 -10.59 8.77 -8.70
C ASP A 32 -10.34 10.06 -7.92
N ARG A 33 -11.41 10.57 -7.30
CA ARG A 33 -11.40 11.82 -6.53
C ARG A 33 -10.73 11.60 -5.16
N ILE A 34 -9.46 11.22 -5.15
CA ILE A 34 -8.70 10.91 -3.92
C ILE A 34 -8.74 12.05 -2.89
N ARG A 35 -8.83 13.33 -3.34
CA ARG A 35 -9.05 14.46 -2.43
C ARG A 35 -10.35 14.36 -1.63
N LEU A 36 -11.45 14.00 -2.29
CA LEU A 36 -12.74 13.85 -1.64
C LEU A 36 -12.72 12.68 -0.66
N ASP A 37 -12.10 11.56 -1.04
CA ASP A 37 -11.91 10.40 -0.17
C ASP A 37 -11.10 10.76 1.08
N VAL A 38 -10.01 11.51 0.93
CA VAL A 38 -9.20 11.97 2.07
C VAL A 38 -10.00 12.92 2.97
N TYR A 39 -10.73 13.90 2.41
CA TYR A 39 -11.54 14.81 3.22
C TYR A 39 -12.68 14.09 3.94
N THR A 40 -13.36 13.17 3.26
CA THR A 40 -14.43 12.38 3.87
C THR A 40 -13.89 11.48 4.97
N ALA A 41 -12.72 10.86 4.79
CA ALA A 41 -12.06 10.09 5.85
C ALA A 41 -11.72 10.95 7.08
N ILE A 42 -11.13 12.13 6.88
CA ILE A 42 -10.79 13.06 7.97
C ILE A 42 -12.05 13.51 8.72
N VAL A 43 -13.08 13.96 7.98
CA VAL A 43 -14.33 14.44 8.57
C VAL A 43 -15.05 13.31 9.30
N THR A 44 -15.13 12.13 8.71
CA THR A 44 -15.78 10.96 9.34
C THR A 44 -15.04 10.56 10.61
N ASN A 45 -13.71 10.53 10.59
CA ASN A 45 -12.90 10.23 11.77
C ASN A 45 -13.16 11.25 12.90
N LEU A 46 -13.22 12.54 12.57
CA LEU A 46 -13.57 13.58 13.54
C LEU A 46 -14.99 13.40 14.10
N LEU A 47 -15.98 13.15 13.24
CA LEU A 47 -17.37 12.96 13.65
C LEU A 47 -17.56 11.71 14.51
N VAL A 48 -16.88 10.61 14.18
CA VAL A 48 -16.90 9.38 15.00
C VAL A 48 -16.25 9.63 16.35
N GLY A 49 -15.10 10.33 16.39
CA GLY A 49 -14.45 10.74 17.63
C GLY A 49 -15.37 11.60 18.50
N MET A 50 -15.95 12.65 17.93
CA MET A 50 -16.92 13.52 18.64
C MET A 50 -18.16 12.76 19.09
N GLY A 51 -18.74 11.92 18.22
CA GLY A 51 -19.91 11.10 18.54
C GLY A 51 -19.64 10.11 19.65
N SER A 52 -18.46 9.47 19.67
CA SER A 52 -18.06 8.57 20.76
C SER A 52 -17.92 9.32 22.09
N CYS A 53 -17.34 10.53 22.09
CA CYS A 53 -17.31 11.40 23.26
C CYS A 53 -18.72 11.74 23.73
N LEU A 54 -19.58 12.24 22.85
CA LEU A 54 -20.96 12.62 23.20
C LEU A 54 -21.80 11.43 23.68
N ALA A 55 -21.50 10.23 23.21
CA ALA A 55 -22.16 9.01 23.67
C ALA A 55 -21.73 8.63 25.09
N VAL A 56 -20.46 8.79 25.46
CA VAL A 56 -19.93 8.32 26.75
C VAL A 56 -20.00 9.39 27.85
N PHE A 57 -19.70 10.66 27.53
CA PHE A 57 -19.62 11.74 28.52
C PHE A 57 -20.88 11.94 29.38
N PRO A 58 -22.11 11.90 28.84
CA PRO A 58 -23.32 12.10 29.65
C PRO A 58 -23.46 11.08 30.78
N PHE A 59 -23.05 9.83 30.54
CA PHE A 59 -23.10 8.77 31.55
C PHE A 59 -22.04 8.94 32.64
N LEU A 60 -20.89 9.52 32.31
CA LEU A 60 -19.85 9.82 33.30
C LEU A 60 -20.25 11.01 34.16
N VAL A 61 -20.81 12.04 33.53
CA VAL A 61 -21.25 13.27 34.19
C VAL A 61 -22.37 12.99 35.18
N SER A 62 -23.38 12.21 34.81
CA SER A 62 -24.48 11.88 35.72
C SER A 62 -24.00 11.13 36.98
N ARG A 63 -22.95 10.33 36.87
CA ARG A 63 -22.44 9.51 37.97
C ARG A 63 -21.48 10.25 38.88
N HIS A 64 -20.45 10.89 38.32
CA HIS A 64 -19.39 11.50 39.12
C HIS A 64 -19.78 12.84 39.77
N PHE A 65 -20.77 13.57 39.20
CA PHE A 65 -21.30 14.76 39.89
C PHE A 65 -22.08 14.41 41.17
N VAL A 66 -22.61 13.20 41.26
CA VAL A 66 -23.45 12.77 42.39
C VAL A 66 -22.62 12.20 43.54
N GLU A 67 -21.54 11.46 43.26
CA GLU A 67 -20.89 10.67 44.32
C GLU A 67 -19.60 11.25 44.92
N LYS A 68 -18.67 11.86 44.15
CA LYS A 68 -17.41 12.42 44.72
C LYS A 68 -16.82 13.56 43.86
N ARG A 69 -16.75 14.78 44.40
CA ARG A 69 -16.27 16.00 43.71
C ARG A 69 -14.76 16.02 43.36
N CYS A 70 -13.95 15.05 43.78
CA CYS A 70 -12.48 15.24 43.78
C CYS A 70 -11.62 14.21 43.03
N GLN A 71 -12.18 13.19 42.36
CA GLN A 71 -11.35 12.10 41.77
C GLN A 71 -11.46 11.97 40.24
N TRP A 72 -11.88 13.04 39.56
CA TRP A 72 -12.05 13.08 38.10
C TRP A 72 -10.74 12.91 37.31
N CYS A 73 -9.63 13.42 37.82
CA CYS A 73 -8.35 13.39 37.09
C CYS A 73 -7.73 11.98 37.00
N CYS A 74 -8.04 11.09 37.95
CA CYS A 74 -7.45 9.74 37.97
C CYS A 74 -8.26 8.72 37.16
N VAL A 75 -9.59 8.85 37.12
CA VAL A 75 -10.48 7.86 36.46
C VAL A 75 -10.48 8.00 34.93
N CYS A 76 -10.27 9.21 34.40
CA CYS A 76 -10.30 9.48 32.96
C CYS A 76 -8.96 9.16 32.24
N ALA A 77 -7.94 8.66 32.94
CA ALA A 77 -6.58 8.63 32.41
C ALA A 77 -6.22 7.37 31.58
N THR A 78 -6.97 6.26 31.63
CA THR A 78 -6.53 4.98 31.03
C THR A 78 -7.47 4.46 29.93
N ALA A 79 -6.93 4.41 28.70
CA ALA A 79 -7.68 4.18 27.46
C ALA A 79 -8.49 2.86 27.37
N PRO A 80 -8.00 1.67 27.75
CA PRO A 80 -8.80 0.45 27.68
C PRO A 80 -9.69 0.25 28.92
N GLY A 81 -9.18 0.59 30.10
CA GLY A 81 -9.91 0.45 31.37
C GLY A 81 -11.18 1.29 31.41
N PHE A 82 -11.13 2.48 30.81
CA PHE A 82 -12.27 3.35 30.66
C PHE A 82 -13.46 2.68 29.94
N PHE A 83 -13.24 2.08 28.76
CA PHE A 83 -14.32 1.42 28.01
C PHE A 83 -14.75 0.10 28.65
N LEU A 84 -13.81 -0.71 29.14
CA LEU A 84 -14.13 -2.04 29.66
C LEU A 84 -14.73 -2.02 31.06
N VAL A 85 -14.33 -1.05 31.90
CA VAL A 85 -14.76 -0.98 33.31
C VAL A 85 -15.78 0.14 33.49
N GLU A 86 -15.42 1.39 33.17
CA GLU A 86 -16.30 2.53 33.49
C GLU A 86 -17.52 2.62 32.59
N ALA A 87 -17.37 2.41 31.28
CA ALA A 87 -18.53 2.38 30.38
C ALA A 87 -19.45 1.20 30.70
N SER A 88 -18.90 0.02 31.03
CA SER A 88 -19.70 -1.14 31.47
C SER A 88 -20.45 -0.86 32.76
N LYS A 89 -19.79 -0.28 33.77
CA LYS A 89 -20.48 0.14 35.00
C LYS A 89 -21.58 1.17 34.70
N ALA A 90 -21.34 2.14 33.82
CA ALA A 90 -22.36 3.10 33.42
C ALA A 90 -23.58 2.42 32.76
N VAL A 91 -23.34 1.45 31.89
CA VAL A 91 -24.39 0.66 31.23
C VAL A 91 -25.27 -0.09 32.26
N THR A 92 -24.71 -0.55 33.38
CA THR A 92 -25.50 -1.23 34.43
C THR A 92 -26.57 -0.35 35.07
N HIS A 93 -26.47 0.98 34.92
CA HIS A 93 -27.44 1.94 35.45
C HIS A 93 -28.51 2.37 34.43
N MET A 94 -28.45 1.89 33.19
CA MET A 94 -29.52 2.15 32.21
C MET A 94 -30.79 1.39 32.61
N GLU A 95 -31.97 1.86 32.16
CA GLU A 95 -33.24 1.17 32.41
C GLU A 95 -33.25 -0.28 31.92
N VAL A 96 -32.51 -0.54 30.82
CA VAL A 96 -32.36 -1.87 30.23
C VAL A 96 -30.86 -2.19 30.02
N PRO A 97 -30.14 -2.56 31.08
CA PRO A 97 -28.68 -2.70 31.05
C PRO A 97 -28.19 -3.84 30.14
N GLN A 98 -29.03 -4.86 29.90
CA GLN A 98 -28.69 -5.99 29.04
C GLN A 98 -28.53 -5.55 27.58
N ILE A 99 -29.46 -4.72 27.08
CA ILE A 99 -29.41 -4.22 25.70
C ILE A 99 -28.23 -3.26 25.55
N GLY A 100 -28.05 -2.34 26.51
CA GLY A 100 -26.90 -1.42 26.50
C GLY A 100 -25.56 -2.15 26.48
N GLY A 101 -25.43 -3.24 27.23
CA GLY A 101 -24.21 -4.05 27.28
C GLY A 101 -23.92 -4.75 25.96
N VAL A 102 -24.94 -5.41 25.38
CA VAL A 102 -24.80 -6.08 24.08
C VAL A 102 -24.41 -5.08 22.99
N LEU A 103 -25.07 -3.92 22.94
CA LEU A 103 -24.75 -2.89 21.94
C LEU A 103 -23.34 -2.31 22.11
N LEU A 104 -22.93 -2.03 23.35
CA LEU A 104 -21.59 -1.53 23.66
C LEU A 104 -20.51 -2.51 23.17
N TYR A 105 -20.61 -3.78 23.56
CA TYR A 105 -19.60 -4.78 23.21
C TYR A 105 -19.64 -5.20 21.74
N LEU A 106 -20.83 -5.25 21.11
CA LEU A 106 -20.94 -5.53 19.68
C LEU A 106 -20.33 -4.39 18.85
N GLY A 107 -20.56 -3.14 19.24
CA GLY A 107 -19.93 -1.97 18.64
C GLY A 107 -18.41 -2.00 18.78
N LEU A 108 -17.90 -2.28 19.98
CA LEU A 108 -16.46 -2.43 20.24
C LEU A 108 -15.84 -3.56 19.41
N CYS A 109 -16.49 -4.74 19.38
CA CYS A 109 -16.02 -5.89 18.59
C CYS A 109 -15.98 -5.57 17.10
N LYS A 110 -17.00 -4.89 16.57
CA LYS A 110 -17.04 -4.49 15.15
C LYS A 110 -15.89 -3.53 14.82
N ALA A 111 -15.65 -2.53 15.66
CA ALA A 111 -14.56 -1.58 15.46
C ALA A 111 -13.18 -2.27 15.46
N LEU A 112 -12.94 -3.17 16.42
CA LEU A 112 -11.70 -3.95 16.50
C LEU A 112 -11.55 -4.90 15.31
N PHE A 113 -12.62 -5.57 14.90
CA PHE A 113 -12.61 -6.48 13.76
C PHE A 113 -12.28 -5.76 12.45
N ASP A 114 -12.89 -4.60 12.19
CA ASP A 114 -12.60 -3.82 10.99
C ASP A 114 -11.13 -3.37 10.94
N HIS A 115 -10.63 -2.88 12.08
CA HIS A 115 -9.24 -2.43 12.19
C HIS A 115 -8.24 -3.58 11.97
N THR A 116 -8.47 -4.73 12.62
CA THR A 116 -7.61 -5.91 12.48
C THR A 116 -7.66 -6.50 11.06
N GLN A 117 -8.83 -6.51 10.41
CA GLN A 117 -8.96 -6.91 9.01
C GLN A 117 -8.15 -6.00 8.08
N ILE A 118 -8.20 -4.68 8.30
CA ILE A 118 -7.43 -3.70 7.52
C ILE A 118 -5.92 -3.91 7.71
N LEU A 119 -5.45 -4.12 8.94
CA LEU A 119 -4.05 -4.43 9.22
C LEU A 119 -3.60 -5.74 8.57
N ALA A 120 -4.35 -6.83 8.76
CA ALA A 120 -4.03 -8.13 8.17
C ALA A 120 -3.98 -8.06 6.64
N SER A 121 -4.91 -7.34 6.01
CA SER A 121 -4.89 -7.12 4.56
C SER A 121 -3.65 -6.33 4.11
N THR A 122 -3.16 -5.39 4.92
CA THR A 122 -1.99 -4.58 4.58
C THR A 122 -0.70 -5.38 4.66
N VAL A 123 -0.55 -6.20 5.70
CA VAL A 123 0.58 -7.15 5.80
C VAL A 123 0.53 -8.16 4.66
N THR A 124 -0.65 -8.74 4.39
CA THR A 124 -0.81 -9.75 3.34
C THR A 124 -0.46 -9.19 1.96
N VAL A 125 -0.97 -7.99 1.62
CA VAL A 125 -0.67 -7.36 0.34
C VAL A 125 0.82 -7.04 0.23
N GLY A 126 1.41 -6.44 1.27
CA GLY A 126 2.84 -6.14 1.31
C GLY A 126 3.72 -7.38 1.11
N VAL A 127 3.39 -8.51 1.75
CA VAL A 127 4.09 -9.79 1.54
C VAL A 127 3.85 -10.31 0.13
N SER A 128 2.61 -10.28 -0.37
CA SER A 128 2.26 -10.77 -1.71
C SER A 128 2.90 -9.96 -2.84
N ASP A 129 3.21 -8.68 -2.59
CA ASP A 129 3.88 -7.81 -3.54
C ASP A 129 5.37 -8.15 -3.68
N LEU A 130 6.00 -8.65 -2.61
CA LEU A 130 7.39 -9.12 -2.59
C LEU A 130 7.56 -10.52 -3.21
N LEU A 131 6.49 -11.31 -3.24
CA LEU A 131 6.50 -12.67 -3.77
C LEU A 131 6.33 -12.69 -5.30
N PRO A 132 6.86 -13.71 -6.00
CA PRO A 132 6.75 -13.81 -7.45
C PRO A 132 5.29 -13.91 -7.90
N GLY A 133 4.99 -13.41 -9.10
CA GLY A 133 3.61 -13.22 -9.60
C GLY A 133 2.69 -14.45 -9.49
N ARG A 134 3.24 -15.66 -9.49
CA ARG A 134 2.49 -16.91 -9.27
C ARG A 134 1.85 -17.03 -7.86
N TRP A 135 2.22 -16.19 -6.89
CA TRP A 135 1.64 -16.18 -5.53
C TRP A 135 0.46 -15.23 -5.38
N ARG A 136 0.22 -14.36 -6.37
CA ARG A 136 -0.84 -13.34 -6.32
C ARG A 136 -2.23 -13.87 -6.65
N SER A 137 -2.37 -15.11 -7.13
CA SER A 137 -3.65 -15.68 -7.53
C SER A 137 -3.97 -17.02 -6.86
N GLY A 138 -5.27 -17.24 -6.64
CA GLY A 138 -5.83 -18.53 -6.20
C GLY A 138 -5.47 -18.95 -4.77
N SER A 139 -5.23 -20.25 -4.60
CA SER A 139 -5.01 -20.89 -3.30
C SER A 139 -3.77 -20.38 -2.54
N ARG A 140 -2.75 -19.90 -3.25
CA ARG A 140 -1.50 -19.41 -2.64
C ARG A 140 -1.69 -18.09 -1.89
N PHE A 141 -2.53 -17.20 -2.42
CA PHE A 141 -2.91 -15.98 -1.71
C PHE A 141 -3.67 -16.31 -0.42
N PHE A 142 -4.61 -17.27 -0.49
CA PHE A 142 -5.33 -17.74 0.69
C PHE A 142 -4.40 -18.38 1.74
N LEU A 143 -3.41 -19.15 1.31
CA LEU A 143 -2.39 -19.70 2.21
C LEU A 143 -1.57 -18.59 2.88
N CYS A 144 -1.21 -17.54 2.14
CA CYS A 144 -0.53 -16.36 2.70
C CYS A 144 -1.38 -15.64 3.75
N CYS A 145 -2.67 -15.38 3.46
CA CYS A 145 -3.61 -14.83 4.44
C CYS A 145 -3.67 -15.69 5.71
N THR A 146 -3.81 -17.01 5.54
CA THR A 146 -3.90 -17.96 6.65
C THR A 146 -2.63 -17.95 7.50
N ALA A 147 -1.46 -17.90 6.86
CA ALA A 147 -0.17 -17.83 7.54
C ALA A 147 -0.03 -16.52 8.34
N VAL A 148 -0.44 -15.38 7.78
CA VAL A 148 -0.43 -14.08 8.48
C VAL A 148 -1.37 -14.11 9.69
N CYS A 149 -2.57 -14.65 9.55
CA CYS A 149 -3.53 -14.78 10.65
C CYS A 149 -3.04 -15.75 11.73
N LEU A 150 -2.47 -16.90 11.35
CA LEU A 150 -1.90 -17.88 12.28
C LEU A 150 -0.72 -17.28 13.04
N PHE A 151 0.17 -16.56 12.35
CA PHE A 151 1.26 -15.84 12.98
C PHE A 151 0.74 -14.80 13.97
N GLY A 152 -0.25 -13.98 13.58
CA GLY A 152 -0.88 -13.00 14.46
C GLY A 152 -1.53 -13.64 15.69
N PHE A 153 -2.16 -14.81 15.54
CA PHE A 153 -2.73 -15.59 16.64
C PHE A 153 -1.66 -16.12 17.60
N VAL A 154 -0.58 -16.72 17.08
CA VAL A 154 0.52 -17.23 17.92
C VAL A 154 1.22 -16.07 18.63
N ALA A 155 1.48 -14.97 17.93
CA ALA A 155 2.05 -13.76 18.49
C ALA A 155 1.15 -13.11 19.55
N SER A 156 -0.16 -13.40 19.54
CA SER A 156 -1.10 -12.85 20.52
C SER A 156 -1.24 -13.68 21.80
N LEU A 157 -0.78 -14.94 21.82
CA LEU A 157 -0.85 -15.82 23.00
C LEU A 157 -0.21 -15.22 24.27
N PRO A 158 0.95 -14.52 24.22
CA PRO A 158 1.53 -13.88 25.39
C PRO A 158 0.67 -12.77 26.00
N PHE A 159 -0.31 -12.22 25.28
CA PHE A 159 -1.23 -11.21 25.83
C PHE A 159 -2.42 -11.84 26.57
N ILE A 160 -2.66 -13.13 26.41
CA ILE A 160 -3.79 -13.86 27.02
C ILE A 160 -3.34 -14.62 28.28
N THR A 161 -2.04 -14.71 28.55
CA THR A 161 -1.50 -15.41 29.73
C THR A 161 -1.93 -14.71 31.02
N HIS A 162 -2.67 -15.45 31.85
CA HIS A 162 -3.11 -15.03 33.17
C HIS A 162 -2.28 -15.73 34.24
N ARG A 163 -1.67 -14.97 35.16
CA ARG A 163 -1.02 -15.55 36.34
C ARG A 163 -2.06 -16.08 37.33
N HIS A 164 -2.09 -17.39 37.54
CA HIS A 164 -2.76 -17.95 38.69
C HIS A 164 -1.99 -17.52 39.96
N LYS A 165 -2.52 -16.56 40.72
CA LYS A 165 -1.94 -16.13 41.99
C LYS A 165 -1.96 -17.32 42.95
N HIS A 166 -0.86 -18.07 43.04
CA HIS A 166 -0.68 -19.09 44.06
C HIS A 166 -0.67 -18.40 45.42
N ARG A 167 -1.86 -18.33 46.02
CA ARG A 167 -2.17 -17.65 47.29
C ARG A 167 -1.67 -18.44 48.52
N GLY A 168 -0.57 -19.19 48.40
CA GLY A 168 -0.24 -20.28 49.32
C GLY A 168 1.20 -20.33 49.83
N SER A 169 1.99 -19.26 49.70
CA SER A 169 3.34 -19.24 50.29
C SER A 169 3.64 -17.91 50.96
N GLU A 170 2.71 -17.46 51.81
CA GLU A 170 3.15 -16.89 53.07
C GLU A 170 3.72 -18.06 53.90
N VAL A 171 4.81 -17.81 54.60
CA VAL A 171 5.46 -18.72 55.56
C VAL A 171 6.39 -19.76 54.94
N LEU A 172 7.62 -19.34 54.60
CA LEU A 172 8.83 -19.85 55.27
C LEU A 172 10.08 -19.10 54.77
N HIS A 173 10.51 -18.16 55.62
CA HIS A 173 11.87 -17.71 55.90
C HIS A 173 13.01 -17.97 54.91
N GLY A 174 13.66 -16.87 54.52
CA GLY A 174 15.05 -16.62 54.91
C GLY A 174 16.12 -17.42 54.17
N GLY A 175 16.51 -16.94 52.99
CA GLY A 175 17.68 -17.47 52.28
C GLY A 175 18.10 -16.55 51.15
N SER A 176 19.03 -15.64 51.46
CA SER A 176 19.70 -14.75 50.51
C SER A 176 20.55 -15.51 49.50
N SER A 177 20.20 -15.47 48.21
CA SER A 177 21.14 -15.63 47.08
C SER A 177 20.47 -15.12 45.80
N LEU A 178 20.80 -13.91 45.34
CA LEU A 178 21.81 -13.63 44.31
C LEU A 178 21.56 -14.31 42.95
N GLY A 179 21.01 -13.53 42.01
CA GLY A 179 21.48 -13.46 40.62
C GLY A 179 21.10 -14.59 39.66
N SER A 180 19.90 -14.52 39.08
CA SER A 180 19.63 -15.14 37.77
C SER A 180 18.74 -14.23 36.93
N GLY A 181 19.34 -13.51 35.98
CA GLY A 181 18.65 -12.60 35.06
C GLY A 181 17.68 -13.27 34.06
N SER A 182 17.47 -14.58 34.17
CA SER A 182 16.49 -15.31 33.36
C SER A 182 15.06 -15.24 33.92
N ASP A 183 14.90 -14.88 35.19
CA ASP A 183 13.57 -14.80 35.83
C ASP A 183 12.81 -13.53 35.44
N THR A 184 13.53 -12.49 35.01
CA THR A 184 12.96 -11.18 34.64
C THR A 184 12.10 -11.26 33.38
N VAL A 185 12.51 -12.05 32.38
CA VAL A 185 11.73 -12.23 31.14
C VAL A 185 10.47 -13.08 31.41
N THR A 186 10.57 -14.05 32.31
CA THR A 186 9.46 -14.91 32.69
C THR A 186 8.40 -14.19 33.53
N LEU A 187 8.81 -13.16 34.29
CA LEU A 187 7.92 -12.26 35.03
C LEU A 187 7.11 -11.32 34.14
N MET A 188 7.63 -10.88 32.97
CA MET A 188 6.88 -10.03 32.04
C MET A 188 5.70 -10.74 31.36
N VAL A 189 5.80 -12.06 31.16
CA VAL A 189 4.75 -12.87 30.53
C VAL A 189 3.59 -13.15 31.49
N GLN A 190 3.74 -12.87 32.79
CA GLN A 190 2.77 -13.26 33.80
C GLN A 190 1.49 -12.42 33.82
N GLU A 191 1.48 -11.24 33.21
CA GLU A 191 0.27 -10.42 33.11
C GLU A 191 0.16 -9.82 31.70
N GLY A 192 -0.53 -10.56 30.82
CA GLY A 192 -0.64 -10.19 29.40
C GLY A 192 -1.15 -8.76 29.15
N ILE A 193 -1.94 -8.19 30.07
CA ILE A 193 -2.40 -6.80 29.99
C ILE A 193 -1.25 -5.78 30.05
N PHE A 194 -0.19 -6.03 30.84
CA PHE A 194 0.97 -5.13 30.87
C PHE A 194 1.73 -5.17 29.55
N LEU A 195 1.88 -6.35 28.97
CA LEU A 195 2.52 -6.48 27.66
C LEU A 195 1.70 -5.74 26.59
N VAL A 196 0.36 -5.83 26.63
CA VAL A 196 -0.51 -5.04 25.75
C VAL A 196 -0.28 -3.55 25.97
N GLN A 197 -0.28 -3.08 27.21
CA GLN A 197 -0.09 -1.66 27.52
C GLN A 197 1.29 -1.16 27.12
N ALA A 198 2.35 -1.94 27.32
CA ALA A 198 3.70 -1.60 26.89
C ALA A 198 3.77 -1.49 25.36
N VAL A 199 3.24 -2.47 24.62
CA VAL A 199 3.20 -2.42 23.16
C VAL A 199 2.37 -1.23 22.67
N ASP A 200 1.19 -0.99 23.25
CA ASP A 200 0.32 0.14 22.89
C ASP A 200 0.97 1.51 23.19
N THR A 201 1.69 1.61 24.31
CA THR A 201 2.34 2.84 24.74
C THR A 201 3.61 3.15 23.95
N TYR A 202 4.43 2.15 23.61
CA TYR A 202 5.73 2.40 22.97
C TYR A 202 5.73 2.19 21.45
N SER A 203 4.93 1.26 20.93
CA SER A 203 4.92 0.89 19.50
C SER A 203 4.61 2.09 18.59
N PRO A 204 3.53 2.85 18.83
CA PRO A 204 3.23 3.98 17.96
C PRO A 204 4.36 5.02 17.99
N TRP A 205 4.78 5.44 19.18
CA TRP A 205 5.73 6.54 19.35
C TRP A 205 7.09 6.30 18.73
N ALA A 206 7.72 5.16 19.01
CA ALA A 206 9.08 4.94 18.56
C ALA A 206 9.09 4.50 17.09
N SER A 207 8.26 3.52 16.74
CA SER A 207 8.29 2.89 15.42
C SER A 207 7.60 3.74 14.36
N GLY A 208 6.38 4.21 14.63
CA GLY A 208 5.57 4.90 13.64
C GLY A 208 6.07 6.30 13.35
N LEU A 209 6.56 7.02 14.36
CA LEU A 209 7.17 8.34 14.15
C LEU A 209 8.48 8.24 13.37
N PHE A 210 9.33 7.27 13.72
CA PHE A 210 10.58 7.01 12.99
C PHE A 210 10.31 6.64 11.53
N LEU A 211 9.43 5.67 11.29
CA LEU A 211 9.04 5.24 9.94
C LEU A 211 8.40 6.39 9.16
N GLY A 212 7.57 7.21 9.81
CA GLY A 212 6.98 8.39 9.17
C GLY A 212 8.01 9.45 8.77
N VAL A 213 9.03 9.70 9.61
CA VAL A 213 10.15 10.59 9.25
C VAL A 213 10.91 10.02 8.05
N VAL A 214 11.25 8.72 8.06
CA VAL A 214 11.98 8.07 6.97
C VAL A 214 11.16 8.07 5.67
N GLU A 215 9.88 7.75 5.74
CA GLU A 215 8.97 7.72 4.59
C GLU A 215 8.82 9.12 3.97
N VAL A 216 8.55 10.14 4.79
CA VAL A 216 8.42 11.52 4.31
C VAL A 216 9.75 12.03 3.77
N ALA A 217 10.88 11.74 4.42
CA ALA A 217 12.20 12.13 3.92
C ALA A 217 12.52 11.45 2.57
N GLY A 218 12.24 10.15 2.46
CA GLY A 218 12.40 9.38 1.23
C GLY A 218 11.54 9.94 0.08
N LEU A 219 10.26 10.21 0.34
CA LEU A 219 9.35 10.75 -0.67
C LEU A 219 9.71 12.18 -1.08
N VAL A 220 9.91 13.08 -0.12
CA VAL A 220 10.04 14.52 -0.40
C VAL A 220 11.44 14.86 -0.89
N TYR A 221 12.49 14.29 -0.29
CA TYR A 221 13.88 14.71 -0.54
C TYR A 221 14.63 13.74 -1.44
N VAL A 222 14.44 12.43 -1.28
CA VAL A 222 15.12 11.43 -2.12
C VAL A 222 14.43 11.31 -3.47
N TYR A 223 13.13 11.05 -3.48
CA TYR A 223 12.34 10.94 -4.72
C TYR A 223 12.06 12.30 -5.35
N GLY A 224 11.89 13.33 -4.52
CA GLY A 224 11.78 14.73 -4.95
C GLY A 224 10.33 15.23 -4.98
N ALA A 225 10.06 16.27 -4.18
CA ALA A 225 8.75 16.89 -4.02
C ALA A 225 8.12 17.38 -5.36
N ASN A 226 8.94 17.81 -6.31
CA ASN A 226 8.48 18.24 -7.64
C ASN A 226 7.91 17.08 -8.46
N ASN A 227 8.55 15.90 -8.39
CA ASN A 227 8.08 14.69 -9.08
C ASN A 227 6.73 14.28 -8.51
N ILE A 228 6.62 14.26 -7.18
CA ILE A 228 5.35 14.01 -6.48
C ILE A 228 4.27 15.00 -6.90
N GLY A 229 4.58 16.30 -6.93
CA GLY A 229 3.65 17.33 -7.38
C GLY A 229 3.17 17.10 -8.81
N GLN A 230 4.05 16.66 -9.71
CA GLN A 230 3.67 16.32 -11.08
C GLN A 230 2.72 15.11 -11.13
N HIS A 231 3.01 14.05 -10.35
CA HIS A 231 2.13 12.88 -10.29
C HIS A 231 0.74 13.22 -9.75
N PHE A 232 0.67 14.00 -8.66
CA PHE A 232 -0.61 14.45 -8.13
C PHE A 232 -1.35 15.39 -9.08
N ARG A 233 -0.64 16.26 -9.81
CA ARG A 233 -1.26 17.09 -10.86
C ARG A 233 -1.86 16.23 -11.97
N LEU A 234 -1.19 15.14 -12.36
CA LEU A 234 -1.70 14.20 -13.35
C LEU A 234 -2.91 13.40 -12.86
N MET A 235 -2.90 12.94 -11.59
CA MET A 235 -4.02 12.22 -10.97
C MET A 235 -5.25 13.13 -10.78
N LEU A 236 -5.04 14.31 -10.17
CA LEU A 236 -6.11 15.21 -9.71
C LEU A 236 -6.57 16.22 -10.76
N ARG A 237 -5.80 16.40 -11.85
CA ARG A 237 -6.00 17.46 -12.86
C ARG A 237 -6.10 18.88 -12.26
N SER A 238 -5.55 19.07 -11.07
CA SER A 238 -5.57 20.32 -10.32
C SER A 238 -4.16 20.70 -9.93
N ASP A 239 -3.93 22.00 -9.75
CA ASP A 239 -2.68 22.46 -9.16
C ASP A 239 -2.55 21.98 -7.71
N VAL A 240 -1.33 21.59 -7.33
CA VAL A 240 -0.96 20.98 -6.04
C VAL A 240 0.27 21.66 -5.43
N ARG A 241 0.70 22.80 -5.98
CA ARG A 241 1.87 23.54 -5.49
C ARG A 241 1.84 23.81 -3.98
N GLY A 242 0.67 24.17 -3.43
CA GLY A 242 0.50 24.38 -1.99
C GLY A 242 0.74 23.12 -1.15
N LEU A 243 0.26 21.95 -1.61
CA LEU A 243 0.47 20.68 -0.92
C LEU A 243 1.95 20.26 -0.94
N VAL A 244 2.61 20.44 -2.08
CA VAL A 244 4.05 20.16 -2.23
C VAL A 244 4.87 21.05 -1.30
N PHE A 245 4.50 22.33 -1.18
CA PHE A 245 5.13 23.26 -0.24
C PHE A 245 4.94 22.80 1.22
N LEU A 246 3.72 22.42 1.60
CA LEU A 246 3.39 21.90 2.94
C LEU A 246 4.25 20.67 3.29
N TRP A 247 4.34 19.70 2.39
CA TRP A 247 5.13 18.50 2.64
C TRP A 247 6.63 18.78 2.73
N ARG A 248 7.13 19.69 1.91
CA ARG A 248 8.56 20.02 1.87
C ARG A 248 9.03 20.82 3.07
N PHE A 249 8.26 21.83 3.50
CA PHE A 249 8.75 22.80 4.47
C PHE A 249 8.09 22.69 5.84
N LEU A 250 6.89 22.09 5.94
CA LEU A 250 6.16 22.01 7.20
C LEU A 250 6.16 20.58 7.74
N LEU A 251 5.83 19.57 6.93
CA LEU A 251 5.61 18.21 7.44
C LEU A 251 6.87 17.58 8.05
N LEU A 252 8.01 17.57 7.35
CA LEU A 252 9.23 16.92 7.87
C LEU A 252 9.78 17.62 9.12
N PRO A 253 9.99 18.97 9.14
CA PRO A 253 10.45 19.65 10.35
C PRO A 253 9.51 19.45 11.53
N PHE A 254 8.21 19.36 11.26
CA PHE A 254 7.19 19.12 12.27
C PHE A 254 7.26 17.71 12.86
N LEU A 255 7.39 16.67 12.03
CA LEU A 255 7.58 15.30 12.52
C LEU A 255 8.90 15.16 13.31
N LEU A 256 9.97 15.83 12.88
CA LEU A 256 11.23 15.88 13.61
C LEU A 256 11.09 16.61 14.95
N ALA A 257 10.40 17.74 14.99
CA ALA A 257 10.14 18.47 16.23
C ALA A 257 9.29 17.64 17.21
N LEU A 258 8.29 16.90 16.70
CA LEU A 258 7.50 15.97 17.49
C LEU A 258 8.36 14.81 18.03
N GLY A 259 9.30 14.31 17.22
CA GLY A 259 10.26 13.27 17.64
C GLY A 259 11.20 13.75 18.72
N VAL A 260 11.80 14.93 18.55
CA VAL A 260 12.64 15.55 19.58
C VAL A 260 11.83 15.78 20.85
N TRP A 261 10.61 16.30 20.74
CA TRP A 261 9.73 16.52 21.88
C TRP A 261 9.41 15.20 22.60
N ALA A 262 9.11 14.12 21.88
CA ALA A 262 8.86 12.80 22.45
C ALA A 262 10.11 12.23 23.15
N CYS A 263 11.30 12.43 22.58
CA CYS A 263 12.57 12.04 23.20
C CYS A 263 12.87 12.85 24.47
N VAL A 264 12.57 14.15 24.47
CA VAL A 264 12.86 15.05 25.61
C VAL A 264 11.88 14.85 26.76
N MET A 265 10.59 14.75 26.47
CA MET A 265 9.57 14.55 27.50
C MET A 265 9.58 13.12 28.07
N GLY A 266 10.22 12.20 27.36
CA GLY A 266 10.04 10.78 27.58
C GLY A 266 8.65 10.33 27.11
N VAL A 267 8.57 9.07 26.71
CA VAL A 267 7.25 8.42 26.59
C VAL A 267 6.78 8.18 28.01
N PRO A 268 5.59 8.67 28.41
CA PRO A 268 5.07 8.41 29.74
C PRO A 268 5.06 6.90 29.99
N GLY A 269 5.50 6.49 31.18
CA GLY A 269 5.44 5.10 31.60
C GLY A 269 3.99 4.58 31.53
N PRO A 270 3.81 3.24 31.47
CA PRO A 270 2.49 2.66 31.63
C PRO A 270 1.87 3.19 32.94
N ILE A 271 0.64 3.69 32.86
CA ILE A 271 -0.02 4.36 33.99
C ILE A 271 -0.09 3.40 35.19
N ASP A 272 0.44 3.85 36.32
CA ASP A 272 0.60 3.09 37.56
C ASP A 272 -0.69 2.39 37.98
N TRP A 273 -0.62 1.06 38.09
CA TRP A 273 -1.60 0.26 38.82
C TRP A 273 -1.25 0.31 40.31
N GLU A 274 -2.26 0.23 41.19
CA GLU A 274 -2.27 0.65 42.61
C GLU A 274 -1.12 0.17 43.54
N ASP A 275 -0.25 -0.74 43.11
CA ASP A 275 0.92 -1.21 43.85
C ASP A 275 2.21 -0.47 43.43
N LEU A 276 2.34 0.80 43.83
CA LEU A 276 3.48 1.68 43.51
C LEU A 276 4.87 1.06 43.75
N GLN A 277 5.04 0.22 44.77
CA GLN A 277 6.35 -0.35 45.12
C GLN A 277 6.85 -1.43 44.16
N ARG A 278 5.96 -2.18 43.52
CA ARG A 278 6.35 -3.19 42.52
C ARG A 278 6.41 -2.59 41.11
N ALA A 279 5.77 -1.45 40.90
CA ALA A 279 5.77 -0.71 39.65
C ALA A 279 7.17 -0.22 39.30
N GLU A 280 7.92 0.38 40.24
CA GLU A 280 9.25 0.98 39.94
C GLU A 280 10.26 -0.03 39.37
N GLU A 281 10.39 -1.23 39.96
CA GLU A 281 11.33 -2.25 39.49
C GLU A 281 10.94 -2.83 38.11
N MET A 282 9.64 -2.94 37.86
CA MET A 282 9.12 -3.51 36.62
C MET A 282 8.99 -2.47 35.51
N GLU A 283 8.84 -1.18 35.84
CA GLU A 283 8.68 -0.06 34.92
C GLU A 283 9.90 0.05 34.00
N GLU A 284 11.12 0.00 34.55
CA GLU A 284 12.33 0.05 33.73
C GLU A 284 12.39 -1.11 32.75
N ALA A 285 12.09 -2.31 33.23
CA ALA A 285 12.08 -3.51 32.42
C ALA A 285 11.02 -3.41 31.29
N TYR A 286 9.81 -2.93 31.60
CA TYR A 286 8.74 -2.72 30.60
C TYR A 286 9.06 -1.60 29.62
N ARG A 287 9.69 -0.51 30.08
CA ARG A 287 10.13 0.58 29.22
C ARG A 287 11.16 0.07 28.22
N ILE A 288 12.15 -0.68 28.68
CA ILE A 288 13.17 -1.29 27.82
C ILE A 288 12.51 -2.29 26.88
N GLY A 289 11.68 -3.21 27.39
CA GLY A 289 11.00 -4.23 26.60
C GLY A 289 10.11 -3.64 25.52
N GLY A 290 9.27 -2.66 25.86
CA GLY A 290 8.41 -1.96 24.92
C GLY A 290 9.18 -1.13 23.89
N LEU A 291 10.27 -0.48 24.30
CA LEU A 291 11.15 0.25 23.39
C LEU A 291 11.90 -0.68 22.42
N VAL A 292 12.37 -1.83 22.89
CA VAL A 292 12.98 -2.86 22.03
C VAL A 292 11.95 -3.41 21.05
N MET A 293 10.76 -3.78 21.51
CA MET A 293 9.69 -4.31 20.66
C MET A 293 9.21 -3.30 19.60
N SER A 294 9.17 -2.02 19.96
CA SER A 294 8.79 -0.94 19.04
C SER A 294 9.89 -0.59 18.05
N LEU A 295 11.16 -0.56 18.46
CA LEU A 295 12.26 -0.24 17.55
C LEU A 295 12.66 -1.43 16.67
N LEU A 296 12.34 -2.67 17.06
CA LEU A 296 12.73 -3.86 16.32
C LEU A 296 12.27 -3.83 14.84
N PRO A 297 10.99 -3.55 14.50
CA PRO A 297 10.56 -3.42 13.10
C PRO A 297 11.34 -2.34 12.33
N ALA A 298 11.58 -1.19 12.94
CA ALA A 298 12.34 -0.09 12.32
C ALA A 298 13.79 -0.48 12.07
N ALA A 299 14.44 -1.14 13.04
CA ALA A 299 15.79 -1.65 12.93
C ALA A 299 15.89 -2.73 11.84
N LEU A 300 14.94 -3.67 11.80
CA LEU A 300 14.87 -4.70 10.76
C LEU A 300 14.68 -4.09 9.36
N ALA A 301 13.80 -3.08 9.22
CA ALA A 301 13.61 -2.37 7.96
C ALA A 301 14.89 -1.67 7.51
N LEU A 302 15.62 -1.01 8.43
CA LEU A 302 16.91 -0.39 8.14
C LEU A 302 17.97 -1.42 7.75
N VAL A 303 18.10 -2.52 8.50
CA VAL A 303 19.06 -3.58 8.20
C VAL A 303 18.75 -4.23 6.85
N ALA A 304 17.49 -4.54 6.57
CA ALA A 304 17.08 -5.08 5.28
C ALA A 304 17.40 -4.11 4.14
N THR A 305 17.11 -2.81 4.32
CA THR A 305 17.45 -1.77 3.35
C THR A 305 18.96 -1.69 3.14
N MET A 306 19.75 -1.70 4.22
CA MET A 306 21.21 -1.69 4.14
C MET A 306 21.75 -2.93 3.44
N LEU A 307 21.26 -4.13 3.74
CA LEU A 307 21.67 -5.36 3.07
C LEU A 307 21.37 -5.32 1.56
N LEU A 308 20.21 -4.78 1.17
CA LEU A 308 19.87 -4.55 -0.23
C LEU A 308 20.82 -3.53 -0.88
N LEU A 309 21.11 -2.41 -0.21
CA LEU A 309 22.08 -1.42 -0.66
C LEU A 309 23.49 -2.02 -0.80
N PHE A 310 23.93 -2.87 0.15
CA PHE A 310 25.23 -3.53 0.13
C PHE A 310 25.35 -4.54 -1.02
N ARG A 311 24.32 -5.35 -1.23
CA ARG A 311 24.25 -6.30 -2.35
C ARG A 311 24.33 -5.59 -3.70
N HIS A 312 23.86 -4.34 -3.78
CA HIS A 312 23.87 -3.51 -4.99
C HIS A 312 24.87 -2.33 -4.93
N THR A 313 25.88 -2.41 -4.06
CA THR A 313 26.84 -1.32 -3.72
C THR A 313 27.45 -0.59 -4.91
N LYS A 314 27.73 -1.29 -6.01
CA LYS A 314 28.33 -0.66 -7.21
C LYS A 314 27.40 0.35 -7.89
N VAL A 315 26.11 0.43 -7.51
CA VAL A 315 25.15 1.27 -8.19
C VAL A 315 24.11 1.93 -7.28
N ILE A 316 24.55 2.58 -6.19
CA ILE A 316 23.67 3.40 -5.31
C ILE A 316 22.80 4.37 -6.12
N ARG A 317 23.36 5.01 -7.15
CA ARG A 317 22.59 5.91 -8.04
C ARG A 317 21.42 5.21 -8.74
N ARG A 318 21.53 3.92 -9.09
CA ARG A 318 20.40 3.16 -9.67
C ARG A 318 19.34 2.85 -8.63
N LEU A 319 19.69 2.71 -7.35
CA LEU A 319 18.74 2.44 -6.26
C LEU A 319 17.92 3.69 -5.91
N LEU A 320 18.47 4.88 -6.13
CA LEU A 320 17.77 6.15 -5.95
C LEU A 320 16.90 6.53 -7.17
N VAL A 321 17.04 5.80 -8.28
CA VAL A 321 16.21 5.99 -9.46
C VAL A 321 15.02 5.03 -9.36
N PRO A 322 13.77 5.52 -9.49
CA PRO A 322 12.61 4.64 -9.50
C PRO A 322 12.74 3.59 -10.60
N ALA A 323 12.25 2.38 -10.34
CA ALA A 323 12.26 1.29 -11.33
C ALA A 323 11.57 1.72 -12.64
N GLU A 324 11.97 1.15 -13.77
CA GLU A 324 11.35 1.49 -15.07
C GLU A 324 9.86 1.11 -15.13
N THR A 325 9.45 0.14 -14.29
CA THR A 325 8.06 -0.28 -14.10
C THR A 325 7.29 0.61 -13.12
N TRP A 326 7.94 1.60 -12.51
CA TRP A 326 7.32 2.51 -11.55
C TRP A 326 6.20 3.33 -12.17
N GLY A 327 5.09 3.44 -11.43
CA GLY A 327 3.90 4.18 -11.82
C GLY A 327 2.63 3.33 -11.75
N PRO A 328 1.53 3.81 -12.35
CA PRO A 328 0.26 3.11 -12.34
C PRO A 328 0.37 1.67 -12.87
N ALA A 329 -0.45 0.78 -12.31
CA ALA A 329 -0.52 -0.61 -12.75
C ALA A 329 -0.92 -0.72 -14.23
N LEU A 330 -1.85 0.14 -14.68
CA LEU A 330 -2.33 0.17 -16.06
C LEU A 330 -1.30 0.83 -17.00
N ALA A 331 -0.85 0.10 -18.03
CA ALA A 331 0.16 0.56 -18.98
C ALA A 331 -0.20 1.91 -19.64
N GLY A 332 -1.48 2.12 -19.98
CA GLY A 332 -1.96 3.37 -20.57
C GLY A 332 -1.77 4.59 -19.64
N HIS A 333 -1.92 4.41 -18.33
CA HIS A 333 -1.65 5.47 -17.36
C HIS A 333 -0.16 5.62 -17.07
N ARG A 334 0.61 4.52 -17.12
CA ARG A 334 2.07 4.54 -16.98
C ARG A 334 2.75 5.37 -18.08
N ALA A 335 2.22 5.36 -19.30
CA ALA A 335 2.71 6.20 -20.40
C ALA A 335 2.67 7.71 -20.08
N LEU A 336 1.79 8.15 -19.17
CA LEU A 336 1.71 9.54 -18.72
C LEU A 336 2.78 9.89 -17.65
N TYR A 337 3.34 8.89 -16.96
CA TYR A 337 4.25 9.04 -15.83
C TYR A 337 5.71 9.22 -16.22
N THR A 338 6.08 8.77 -17.41
CA THR A 338 7.45 8.80 -17.92
C THR A 338 7.63 9.85 -19.01
N PRO A 339 7.48 11.16 -18.71
CA PRO A 339 7.72 12.19 -19.70
C PRO A 339 9.21 12.26 -20.12
N GLY A 340 10.13 11.61 -19.39
CA GLY A 340 11.56 11.54 -19.71
C GLY A 340 12.06 10.17 -20.21
N ILE A 341 11.54 9.04 -19.70
CA ILE A 341 12.03 7.70 -20.07
C ILE A 341 11.51 7.28 -21.46
N LEU A 342 10.27 7.65 -21.81
CA LEU A 342 9.72 7.40 -23.16
C LEU A 342 10.19 8.45 -24.19
N ARG A 343 10.61 9.65 -23.74
CA ARG A 343 11.29 10.60 -24.64
C ARG A 343 12.69 10.14 -25.04
N ALA A 344 13.30 9.23 -24.29
CA ALA A 344 14.68 8.81 -24.54
C ALA A 344 14.81 7.66 -25.54
N LYS A 345 13.81 6.79 -25.80
CA LYS A 345 14.03 5.62 -26.69
C LYS A 345 12.83 4.79 -27.13
N THR A 346 11.57 5.17 -26.89
CA THR A 346 10.48 4.40 -27.50
C THR A 346 10.32 4.79 -28.96
N LYS A 347 10.82 3.94 -29.85
CA LYS A 347 10.34 3.81 -31.23
C LYS A 347 8.83 3.67 -31.16
N ALA A 348 8.09 4.73 -31.44
CA ALA A 348 6.64 4.67 -31.47
C ALA A 348 6.24 3.89 -32.74
N PRO A 349 5.54 2.75 -32.65
CA PRO A 349 4.99 2.10 -33.84
C PRO A 349 3.66 2.77 -34.16
N TYR A 350 3.62 3.66 -35.16
CA TYR A 350 2.32 4.10 -35.68
C TYR A 350 2.39 4.31 -37.20
N LEU A 351 2.57 3.20 -37.91
CA LEU A 351 1.84 3.00 -39.15
C LEU A 351 1.00 1.73 -38.96
N VAL A 352 -0.27 1.92 -38.61
CA VAL A 352 -1.24 0.82 -38.63
C VAL A 352 -1.92 0.93 -39.98
N VAL A 353 -1.68 -0.04 -40.87
CA VAL A 353 -2.32 -0.07 -42.19
C VAL A 353 -3.55 -0.93 -42.05
N GLN A 354 -4.73 -0.34 -42.30
CA GLN A 354 -5.94 -1.13 -42.48
C GLN A 354 -5.87 -1.74 -43.87
N VAL A 355 -5.82 -3.06 -43.95
CA VAL A 355 -5.83 -3.76 -45.23
C VAL A 355 -7.24 -4.30 -45.42
N ASP A 356 -8.01 -3.68 -46.32
CA ASP A 356 -9.20 -4.32 -46.89
C ASP A 356 -8.70 -5.27 -47.97
N VAL A 357 -8.66 -6.57 -47.66
CA VAL A 357 -8.43 -7.62 -48.65
C VAL A 357 -9.75 -8.31 -48.93
N ASP A 358 -10.45 -7.86 -49.96
CA ASP A 358 -11.58 -8.60 -50.49
C ASP A 358 -11.07 -9.91 -51.12
N GLY A 359 -11.45 -11.06 -50.55
CA GLY A 359 -11.29 -12.38 -51.17
C GLY A 359 -10.27 -13.34 -50.56
N SER A 360 -9.77 -13.10 -49.34
CA SER A 360 -8.91 -14.07 -48.63
C SER A 360 -9.67 -14.74 -47.48
N ALA A 361 -10.03 -16.02 -47.65
CA ALA A 361 -10.81 -16.79 -46.66
C ALA A 361 -10.12 -16.98 -45.29
N ASP A 362 -8.80 -16.74 -45.22
CA ASP A 362 -7.99 -17.00 -44.02
C ASP A 362 -7.73 -15.76 -43.15
N ILE A 363 -8.23 -14.58 -43.54
CA ILE A 363 -7.98 -13.32 -42.81
C ILE A 363 -9.33 -12.73 -42.40
N PRO A 364 -9.54 -12.32 -41.13
CA PRO A 364 -10.79 -11.74 -40.70
C PRO A 364 -11.09 -10.48 -41.54
N ASP A 365 -12.31 -10.37 -42.06
CA ASP A 365 -12.74 -9.34 -43.03
C ASP A 365 -12.43 -7.89 -42.62
N LYS A 366 -12.09 -7.63 -41.34
CA LYS A 366 -11.60 -6.34 -40.83
C LYS A 366 -10.61 -6.54 -39.68
N GLY A 367 -9.32 -6.65 -39.99
CA GLY A 367 -8.24 -6.75 -38.99
C GLY A 367 -7.20 -5.63 -39.14
N TRP A 368 -6.78 -5.03 -38.01
CA TRP A 368 -5.64 -4.12 -37.99
C TRP A 368 -4.35 -4.94 -37.88
N LEU A 369 -3.48 -4.85 -38.88
CA LEU A 369 -2.18 -5.52 -38.88
C LEU A 369 -1.08 -4.52 -38.49
N PRO A 370 -0.31 -4.76 -37.41
CA PRO A 370 0.80 -3.89 -37.05
C PRO A 370 1.97 -4.09 -38.04
N PHE A 371 2.33 -3.04 -38.78
CA PHE A 371 3.39 -3.10 -39.80
C PHE A 371 4.66 -2.37 -39.32
N GLY A 372 5.47 -3.07 -38.52
CA GLY A 372 6.86 -2.68 -38.19
C GLY A 372 7.08 -1.44 -37.31
N PHE A 373 8.34 -1.24 -36.87
CA PHE A 373 8.78 -0.09 -36.08
C PHE A 373 9.70 0.82 -36.91
N PHE A 374 9.36 2.10 -37.05
CA PHE A 374 10.20 3.08 -37.76
C PHE A 374 10.75 4.16 -36.83
N TRP A 375 11.86 4.77 -37.25
CA TRP A 375 12.52 5.86 -36.53
C TRP A 375 12.02 7.20 -37.08
N VAL A 376 11.32 7.98 -36.26
CA VAL A 376 10.84 9.32 -36.64
C VAL A 376 11.78 10.36 -36.01
N PRO A 377 12.46 11.20 -36.82
CA PRO A 377 13.33 12.26 -36.29
C PRO A 377 12.54 13.27 -35.45
N SER A 378 13.09 13.71 -34.31
CA SER A 378 12.41 14.59 -33.34
C SER A 378 12.04 16.00 -33.85
N LYS A 379 12.33 16.32 -35.12
CA LYS A 379 12.08 17.61 -35.75
C LYS A 379 11.05 17.54 -36.88
N SER A 380 10.43 16.40 -37.16
CA SER A 380 9.38 16.34 -38.17
C SER A 380 8.06 16.88 -37.61
N GLU A 381 7.58 17.99 -38.18
CA GLU A 381 6.21 18.43 -37.99
C GLU A 381 5.26 17.31 -38.42
N THR A 382 4.44 16.82 -37.49
CA THR A 382 3.35 15.89 -37.81
C THR A 382 2.28 16.65 -38.58
N HIS A 383 2.39 16.69 -39.90
CA HIS A 383 1.28 17.09 -40.75
C HIS A 383 0.21 16.00 -40.72
N LEU A 384 -0.99 16.35 -40.24
CA LEU A 384 -2.17 15.52 -40.33
C LEU A 384 -2.54 15.31 -41.81
N LEU A 385 -2.18 14.15 -42.37
CA LEU A 385 -2.55 13.74 -43.74
C LEU A 385 -4.06 13.49 -43.93
N ALA A 386 -4.86 13.61 -42.86
CA ALA A 386 -6.32 13.50 -42.94
C ALA A 386 -6.96 14.59 -43.83
N ASN A 387 -6.28 15.73 -44.04
CA ASN A 387 -6.78 16.85 -44.84
C ASN A 387 -5.98 17.09 -46.14
N SER A 388 -5.12 16.16 -46.56
CA SER A 388 -4.38 16.35 -47.83
C SER A 388 -5.24 15.93 -49.02
N ASP A 389 -5.21 16.71 -50.11
CA ASP A 389 -5.92 16.40 -51.34
C ASP A 389 -5.57 14.98 -51.85
N ALA A 390 -6.56 14.29 -52.44
CA ALA A 390 -6.43 12.95 -53.02
C ALA A 390 -5.13 12.68 -53.82
N PRO A 391 -4.61 13.60 -54.67
CA PRO A 391 -3.33 13.38 -55.36
C PRO A 391 -2.12 13.26 -54.41
N THR A 392 -2.15 13.94 -53.27
CA THR A 392 -1.09 13.89 -52.26
C THR A 392 -1.09 12.55 -51.53
N GLN A 393 -2.28 12.04 -51.21
CA GLN A 393 -2.44 10.70 -50.63
C GLN A 393 -1.99 9.62 -51.62
N MET A 394 -2.30 9.78 -52.91
CA MET A 394 -1.88 8.87 -53.97
C MET A 394 -0.37 8.91 -54.24
N LEU A 395 0.25 10.09 -54.21
CA LEU A 395 1.70 10.26 -54.30
C LEU A 395 2.42 9.60 -53.13
N LEU A 396 1.89 9.77 -51.90
CA LEU A 396 2.45 9.13 -50.72
C LEU A 396 2.29 7.61 -50.76
N ALA A 397 1.14 7.11 -51.18
CA ALA A 397 0.89 5.69 -51.38
C ALA A 397 1.85 5.09 -52.43
N ASN A 398 2.04 5.78 -53.56
CA ASN A 398 2.99 5.38 -54.60
C ASN A 398 4.43 5.45 -54.12
N TYR A 399 4.80 6.46 -53.32
CA TYR A 399 6.11 6.59 -52.72
C TYR A 399 6.40 5.42 -51.78
N LEU A 400 5.48 5.12 -50.86
CA LEU A 400 5.58 3.99 -49.94
C LEU A 400 5.65 2.67 -50.73
N LYS A 401 4.77 2.47 -51.72
CA LYS A 401 4.79 1.29 -52.59
C LYS A 401 6.13 1.14 -53.33
N SER A 402 6.68 2.23 -53.87
CA SER A 402 7.99 2.22 -54.55
C SER A 402 9.14 1.90 -53.61
N ARG A 403 9.06 2.34 -52.35
CA ARG A 403 10.13 2.17 -51.37
C ARG A 403 10.12 0.79 -50.71
N PHE A 404 8.96 0.15 -50.63
CA PHE A 404 8.78 -1.13 -49.94
C PHE A 404 8.49 -2.32 -50.86
N SER A 405 8.24 -2.11 -52.17
CA SER A 405 8.06 -3.21 -53.15
C SER A 405 9.30 -4.06 -53.41
N GLY A 406 10.47 -3.67 -52.88
CA GLY A 406 11.71 -4.46 -52.92
C GLY A 406 12.01 -5.26 -51.65
N VAL A 407 11.19 -5.16 -50.61
CA VAL A 407 11.44 -5.90 -49.35
C VAL A 407 10.70 -7.24 -49.43
N SER A 408 11.44 -8.27 -49.87
CA SER A 408 11.02 -9.66 -49.75
C SER A 408 10.74 -9.98 -48.27
N CYS A 409 9.54 -10.47 -47.95
CA CYS A 409 9.17 -11.01 -46.64
C CYS A 409 9.82 -12.40 -46.38
N GLY A 410 11.04 -12.62 -46.86
CA GLY A 410 11.88 -13.74 -46.49
C GLY A 410 12.82 -13.31 -45.37
N ASP A 411 12.81 -14.04 -44.27
CA ASP A 411 13.73 -13.94 -43.13
C ASP A 411 13.44 -12.84 -42.10
N ILE A 412 12.22 -12.86 -41.52
CA ILE A 412 12.05 -12.45 -40.12
C ILE A 412 12.10 -13.73 -39.29
N ASN A 413 13.30 -14.05 -38.82
CA ASN A 413 13.52 -15.11 -37.84
C ASN A 413 13.11 -14.58 -36.45
N PRO A 414 12.07 -15.11 -35.78
CA PRO A 414 11.74 -14.70 -34.42
C PRO A 414 12.65 -15.44 -33.44
N ALA A 415 13.91 -15.03 -33.38
CA ALA A 415 14.77 -15.39 -32.25
C ALA A 415 14.38 -14.51 -31.05
N ILE A 416 13.27 -14.86 -30.40
CA ILE A 416 13.05 -14.54 -28.99
C ILE A 416 13.82 -15.62 -28.24
N GLY A 417 14.83 -15.20 -27.47
CA GLY A 417 15.61 -16.09 -26.62
C GLY A 417 14.72 -16.66 -25.54
N ASP A 418 14.47 -17.97 -25.65
CA ASP A 418 14.13 -18.83 -24.53
C ASP A 418 15.46 -19.22 -23.88
N ASP A 419 15.73 -18.63 -22.72
CA ASP A 419 16.67 -19.19 -21.75
C ASP A 419 15.90 -20.27 -20.98
N ASP A 420 16.09 -21.54 -21.30
CA ASP A 420 15.89 -22.65 -20.37
C ASP A 420 16.96 -23.72 -20.64
N GLU A 421 17.73 -24.00 -19.59
CA GLU A 421 18.72 -25.06 -19.48
C GLU A 421 18.05 -26.44 -19.45
N ASP A 422 18.62 -27.34 -20.25
CA ASP A 422 18.79 -28.80 -20.06
C ASP A 422 17.72 -29.60 -19.28
N ASP A 423 17.01 -30.49 -19.99
CA ASP A 423 16.96 -31.91 -19.58
C ASP A 423 16.53 -32.84 -20.75
N ASP A 424 17.24 -33.96 -20.88
CA ASP A 424 17.15 -34.93 -21.96
C ASP A 424 15.95 -35.88 -21.82
N GLY A 425 15.30 -36.23 -22.93
CA GLY A 425 14.19 -37.18 -22.90
C GLY A 425 13.62 -37.61 -24.25
N VAL A 426 14.37 -38.46 -24.95
CA VAL A 426 13.99 -39.37 -26.05
C VAL A 426 12.48 -39.67 -26.18
N ARG A 427 11.92 -39.45 -27.39
CA ARG A 427 11.00 -40.41 -28.03
C ARG A 427 10.73 -40.13 -29.52
N GLU A 428 10.81 -41.21 -30.29
CA GLU A 428 10.46 -41.38 -31.71
C GLU A 428 8.97 -41.14 -31.99
N GLY A 429 8.63 -40.75 -33.23
CA GLY A 429 7.26 -40.86 -33.71
C GLY A 429 6.90 -40.09 -34.98
N GLU A 430 7.00 -40.79 -36.11
CA GLU A 430 6.07 -40.80 -37.25
C GLU A 430 6.05 -39.68 -38.32
N GLU A 431 6.23 -40.18 -39.54
CA GLU A 431 6.07 -39.55 -40.85
C GLU A 431 4.61 -39.21 -41.17
N GLY A 432 4.39 -38.05 -41.80
CA GLY A 432 3.08 -37.64 -42.31
C GLY A 432 3.21 -36.82 -43.59
N ARG A 433 3.39 -37.54 -44.70
CA ARG A 433 3.46 -37.03 -46.08
C ARG A 433 2.09 -36.54 -46.56
N TRP A 434 1.96 -35.26 -46.92
CA TRP A 434 0.87 -34.78 -47.77
C TRP A 434 1.41 -33.91 -48.91
N THR A 435 1.34 -34.45 -50.11
CA THR A 435 1.46 -33.74 -51.38
C THR A 435 0.10 -33.15 -51.75
N GLN A 436 0.05 -31.87 -52.11
CA GLN A 436 -1.03 -31.38 -52.98
C GLN A 436 -0.51 -30.32 -53.96
N THR A 437 -0.53 -30.75 -55.22
CA THR A 437 -0.48 -29.96 -56.44
C THR A 437 -1.76 -29.15 -56.60
N GLY A 438 -1.65 -27.86 -56.91
CA GLY A 438 -2.80 -26.99 -57.18
C GLY A 438 -2.41 -25.88 -58.15
N THR A 439 -3.04 -25.91 -59.31
CA THR A 439 -2.87 -25.09 -60.51
C THR A 439 -3.23 -23.61 -60.32
N GLY A 440 -2.51 -22.74 -61.01
CA GLY A 440 -2.69 -21.30 -60.98
C GLY A 440 -4.00 -20.80 -61.60
N SER A 441 -4.54 -19.75 -61.00
CA SER A 441 -5.47 -18.81 -61.63
C SER A 441 -4.96 -17.40 -61.39
N ASN A 442 -4.60 -16.69 -62.47
CA ASN A 442 -4.28 -15.26 -62.41
C ASN A 442 -5.58 -14.47 -62.19
N SER A 443 -5.87 -14.09 -60.95
CA SER A 443 -6.79 -12.99 -60.64
C SER A 443 -5.98 -11.75 -60.28
N THR A 444 -6.08 -10.71 -61.11
CA THR A 444 -5.53 -9.40 -60.80
C THR A 444 -6.39 -8.75 -59.72
N ASN A 445 -6.04 -8.97 -58.45
CA ASN A 445 -6.67 -8.30 -57.32
C ASN A 445 -6.18 -6.85 -57.25
N THR A 446 -7.08 -5.91 -57.45
CA THR A 446 -6.84 -4.48 -57.21
C THR A 446 -6.92 -4.21 -55.71
N VAL A 447 -5.77 -4.03 -55.06
CA VAL A 447 -5.69 -3.59 -53.66
C VAL A 447 -5.96 -2.08 -53.60
N SER A 448 -7.07 -1.66 -52.99
CA SER A 448 -7.27 -0.26 -52.60
C SER A 448 -6.70 -0.05 -51.20
N SER A 449 -5.51 0.53 -51.10
CA SER A 449 -4.91 0.89 -49.81
C SER A 449 -5.36 2.29 -49.38
N GLY A 450 -6.19 2.39 -48.34
CA GLY A 450 -6.47 3.64 -47.65
C GLY A 450 -5.57 3.79 -46.42
N VAL A 451 -4.87 4.92 -46.29
CA VAL A 451 -4.10 5.26 -45.08
C VAL A 451 -4.96 6.17 -44.22
N LEU A 452 -5.50 5.66 -43.12
CA LEU A 452 -6.27 6.44 -42.16
C LEU A 452 -5.43 6.70 -40.90
N LEU A 453 -5.03 7.95 -40.68
CA LEU A 453 -4.41 8.37 -39.41
C LEU A 453 -5.52 8.82 -38.47
N GLN A 454 -5.81 8.01 -37.45
CA GLN A 454 -6.86 8.33 -36.49
C GLN A 454 -6.38 9.43 -35.51
N PRO A 455 -7.12 10.54 -35.36
CA PRO A 455 -6.80 11.55 -34.36
C PRO A 455 -7.13 11.05 -32.95
N LYS A 456 -6.31 11.47 -31.99
CA LYS A 456 -6.27 11.04 -30.58
C LYS A 456 -7.53 11.34 -29.74
N ASN A 457 -8.64 11.80 -30.31
CA ASN A 457 -9.80 12.24 -29.53
C ASN A 457 -11.11 11.71 -30.13
N LEU A 458 -11.70 10.71 -29.48
CA LEU A 458 -13.15 10.45 -29.51
C LEU A 458 -13.68 10.44 -28.07
N PRO A 459 -14.93 10.89 -27.84
CA PRO A 459 -15.51 11.00 -26.51
C PRO A 459 -15.92 9.61 -26.00
N GLU A 460 -15.65 9.34 -24.72
CA GLU A 460 -16.15 8.17 -24.00
C GLU A 460 -17.67 8.18 -23.99
N ASP A 461 -18.27 7.30 -24.80
CA ASP A 461 -19.70 7.02 -24.73
C ASP A 461 -19.99 6.08 -23.55
N ARG A 462 -21.13 6.33 -22.93
CA ARG A 462 -21.64 5.64 -21.74
C ARG A 462 -22.07 4.21 -22.08
N THR A 463 -22.01 3.39 -21.03
CA THR A 463 -22.67 2.08 -20.80
C THR A 463 -21.79 0.84 -21.02
N GLN A 464 -21.49 0.13 -19.94
CA GLN A 464 -22.30 -1.02 -19.51
C GLN A 464 -21.91 -1.50 -18.11
N HIS A 465 -22.95 -1.81 -17.33
CA HIS A 465 -22.93 -2.51 -16.06
C HIS A 465 -22.25 -3.87 -16.18
N PHE A 466 -21.46 -4.29 -15.18
CA PHE A 466 -21.48 -5.67 -14.70
C PHE A 466 -21.03 -5.77 -13.23
N HIS A 467 -21.79 -6.57 -12.48
CA HIS A 467 -21.56 -6.97 -11.09
C HIS A 467 -20.26 -7.76 -10.90
N ARG A 468 -19.48 -7.41 -9.87
CA ARG A 468 -19.19 -8.27 -8.71
C ARG A 468 -18.45 -7.51 -7.64
#